data_AF-A0A1Y2FK30-F1
#
_entry.id   AF-A0A1Y2FK30-F1
#
_cell.length_a   1.000
_cell.length_b   1.000
_cell.length_c   1.000
_cell.angle_alpha   90.00
_cell.angle_beta   90.00
_cell.angle_gamma   90.00
#
_symmetry.space_group_name_H-M   'P 1'
#
loop_
_entity.id
_entity.type
_entity.pdbx_description
1 polymer ?
#
loop_
_entity_poly.entity_id
_entity_poly.type
_entity_poly.pdbx_seq_one_letter_code
_entity_poly.pdbx_strand_id
1 'polypeptide(L)'
;MAAQLKPGSLDNADSSEPQQPHVLQVLQVKQLANTANAIERYKLIVSDSTKLVQCMLATQLNVLVSDTGLARGKFINLKAWTCNKMGTSGKRVMVCIECDVLPDAPVDKIGQPVPVHIEEPSAAAPIPAKAEPGVSSTTNFYGNKETPVPTKPAQQQQQQMKPSGSQSNVAIYPIEALSPYQNKWTIKARVVAKSEIKHWHNPKGEGKLFSCTFLDESGEIRATGFNDAVDKYYEYLVEGHVYTVTKCRVSIAKKQFSNVNNEYELTFERDTEIESCPDAADVPQVKFSFLPLAKLDSIDKDGMIDCIGVVKDIGDVSEITSKMTHKPYSKRDLVLVDESGYEVKLTIWGKLATEFKANPESILAVKGVKVSDFGGRTLSTVHSSTMLHDPEIPEAFSLRGWYDQQGKQQVNFSTHASAASMGAGNGRVDKRYTIEQAERQNMGMNETVPDYYELKGTIIYIKTDNISYPACASEACNKKVVEDNEGGWRCEKCDKNFPEPQHRYMLTLNVQDHTGQQWLSGFDNVGQLILGCSAGELQALKNVGGNDAAFKDRVQEAHGSSWIFKLKAKQDSYNGQVKVRTQILQASPLDYGKECKLLEEQIAAFGV
;
A
#
# COMPACT_ATOMS: atom_id res chain seq x y z
N MET A 1 -15.53 -33.70 38.02
CA MET A 1 -15.92 -32.61 37.11
C MET A 1 -15.49 -32.81 35.65
N ALA A 2 -15.23 -34.05 35.21
CA ALA A 2 -15.23 -34.36 33.77
C ALA A 2 -16.55 -33.95 33.06
N ALA A 3 -17.63 -33.78 33.84
CA ALA A 3 -18.93 -33.25 33.41
C ALA A 3 -18.99 -31.71 33.20
N GLN A 4 -17.94 -30.95 33.50
CA GLN A 4 -17.91 -29.48 33.26
C GLN A 4 -17.17 -29.08 31.97
N LEU A 5 -16.36 -29.98 31.41
CA LEU A 5 -15.93 -29.85 30.02
C LEU A 5 -17.20 -29.92 29.17
N LYS A 6 -17.42 -28.91 28.34
CA LYS A 6 -18.50 -28.91 27.35
C LYS A 6 -17.89 -29.31 26.00
N PRO A 7 -18.03 -30.56 25.54
CA PRO A 7 -17.57 -30.97 24.22
C PRO A 7 -18.17 -30.05 23.14
N GLY A 8 -17.36 -29.63 22.17
CA GLY A 8 -17.76 -28.68 21.13
C GLY A 8 -17.60 -27.20 21.50
N SER A 9 -17.08 -26.89 22.70
CA SER A 9 -16.75 -25.50 23.09
C SER A 9 -15.72 -24.85 22.17
N LEU A 10 -14.87 -25.65 21.53
CA LEU A 10 -13.86 -25.18 20.58
C LEU A 10 -14.32 -25.26 19.11
N ASP A 11 -15.60 -25.55 18.83
CA ASP A 11 -16.13 -25.63 17.46
C ASP A 11 -16.07 -24.30 16.71
N ASN A 12 -16.18 -23.18 17.43
CA ASN A 12 -16.10 -21.82 16.90
C ASN A 12 -14.84 -21.08 17.36
N ALA A 13 -13.74 -21.78 17.68
CA ALA A 13 -12.50 -21.14 18.13
C ALA A 13 -11.91 -20.12 17.11
N ASP A 14 -12.40 -20.15 15.87
CA ASP A 14 -12.05 -19.24 14.77
C ASP A 14 -12.89 -17.96 14.68
N SER A 15 -13.95 -17.82 15.49
CA SER A 15 -14.80 -16.62 15.49
C SER A 15 -14.17 -15.52 16.36
N SER A 16 -14.31 -14.26 15.90
CA SER A 16 -13.82 -13.07 16.60
C SER A 16 -14.81 -12.52 17.64
N GLU A 17 -15.85 -13.28 18.00
CA GLU A 17 -16.87 -12.86 18.95
C GLU A 17 -16.60 -13.47 20.33
N PRO A 18 -16.80 -12.71 21.43
CA PRO A 18 -16.66 -13.25 22.78
C PRO A 18 -17.82 -14.22 23.06
N GLN A 19 -17.55 -15.53 22.90
CA GLN A 19 -18.48 -16.56 23.35
C GLN A 19 -18.35 -16.78 24.87
N GLN A 20 -19.39 -17.36 25.46
CA GLN A 20 -19.53 -17.60 26.90
C GLN A 20 -18.30 -18.28 27.53
N PRO A 21 -18.08 -18.16 28.85
CA PRO A 21 -16.95 -18.80 29.50
C PRO A 21 -16.90 -20.31 29.25
N HIS A 22 -15.73 -20.81 28.85
CA HIS A 22 -15.49 -22.22 28.52
C HIS A 22 -14.51 -22.85 29.50
N VAL A 23 -14.90 -23.98 30.10
CA VAL A 23 -13.99 -24.80 30.90
C VAL A 23 -13.18 -25.68 29.95
N LEU A 24 -11.86 -25.53 29.96
CA LEU A 24 -10.92 -26.25 29.12
C LEU A 24 -9.82 -26.93 29.96
N GLN A 25 -9.36 -28.10 29.54
CA GLN A 25 -8.22 -28.78 30.14
C GLN A 25 -6.91 -28.31 29.51
N VAL A 26 -5.90 -28.01 30.33
CA VAL A 26 -4.55 -27.65 29.90
C VAL A 26 -3.76 -28.93 29.64
N LEU A 27 -3.44 -29.20 28.38
CA LEU A 27 -2.67 -30.39 27.97
C LEU A 27 -1.16 -30.13 27.97
N GLN A 28 -0.74 -28.89 27.71
CA GLN A 28 0.67 -28.51 27.68
C GLN A 28 0.83 -27.02 28.01
N VAL A 29 1.90 -26.71 28.76
CA VAL A 29 2.40 -25.35 28.99
C VAL A 29 3.84 -25.34 28.51
N LYS A 30 4.19 -24.45 27.58
CA LYS A 30 5.55 -24.31 27.04
C LYS A 30 5.98 -22.85 27.13
N GLN A 31 7.04 -22.57 27.88
CA GLN A 31 7.72 -21.29 27.82
C GLN A 31 8.45 -21.16 26.48
N LEU A 32 8.24 -20.05 25.79
CA LEU A 32 8.97 -19.73 24.57
C LEU A 32 10.31 -19.09 24.96
N ALA A 33 11.40 -19.58 24.38
CA ALA A 33 12.75 -19.14 24.71
C ALA A 33 12.93 -17.65 24.42
N ASN A 34 13.56 -16.92 25.34
CA ASN A 34 13.86 -15.51 25.20
C ASN A 34 15.36 -15.22 25.29
N THR A 35 15.81 -14.30 24.44
CA THR A 35 17.03 -13.52 24.60
C THR A 35 16.96 -12.66 25.88
N ALA A 36 18.11 -12.43 26.53
CA ALA A 36 18.21 -11.70 27.79
C ALA A 36 17.45 -10.35 27.76
N ASN A 37 16.63 -10.10 28.80
CA ASN A 37 15.77 -8.92 29.04
C ASN A 37 14.42 -8.82 28.29
N ALA A 38 13.90 -9.89 27.68
CA ALA A 38 12.55 -9.86 27.11
C ALA A 38 11.49 -10.49 28.04
N ILE A 39 10.26 -9.93 28.00
CA ILE A 39 9.08 -10.37 28.76
C ILE A 39 8.77 -11.85 28.45
N GLU A 40 8.59 -12.68 29.48
CA GLU A 40 8.29 -14.10 29.33
C GLU A 40 7.01 -14.32 28.50
N ARG A 41 7.00 -15.34 27.63
CA ARG A 41 5.82 -15.71 26.85
C ARG A 41 5.54 -17.20 26.99
N TYR A 42 4.29 -17.54 27.24
CA TYR A 42 3.84 -18.92 27.41
C TYR A 42 2.86 -19.32 26.31
N LYS A 43 3.10 -20.50 25.71
CA LYS A 43 2.18 -21.17 24.79
C LYS A 43 1.49 -22.31 25.52
N LEU A 44 0.17 -22.36 25.40
CA LEU A 44 -0.69 -23.39 25.96
C LEU A 44 -1.26 -24.29 24.84
N ILE A 45 -1.49 -25.55 25.15
CA ILE A 45 -2.39 -26.41 24.38
C ILE A 45 -3.58 -26.71 25.29
N VAL A 46 -4.77 -26.29 24.87
CA VAL A 46 -6.01 -26.43 25.65
C VAL A 46 -7.02 -27.29 24.90
N SER A 47 -7.84 -28.03 25.63
CA SER A 47 -8.74 -29.05 25.08
C SER A 47 -10.11 -29.05 25.77
N ASP A 48 -11.17 -29.28 24.99
CA ASP A 48 -12.55 -29.45 25.47
C ASP A 48 -12.97 -30.92 25.60
N SER A 49 -12.02 -31.87 25.47
CA SER A 49 -12.13 -33.34 25.35
C SER A 49 -12.35 -33.90 23.95
N THR A 50 -12.85 -33.10 23.01
CA THR A 50 -13.11 -33.48 21.61
C THR A 50 -12.19 -32.78 20.63
N LYS A 51 -11.75 -31.57 20.96
CA LYS A 51 -10.89 -30.71 20.16
C LYS A 51 -9.78 -30.13 21.02
N LEU A 52 -8.63 -29.85 20.41
CA LEU A 52 -7.54 -29.10 21.03
C LEU A 52 -7.09 -27.94 20.15
N VAL A 53 -6.68 -26.84 20.77
CA VAL A 53 -6.20 -25.64 20.08
C VAL A 53 -4.91 -25.12 20.73
N GLN A 54 -4.03 -24.56 19.91
CA GLN A 54 -2.85 -23.84 20.40
C GLN A 54 -3.25 -22.41 20.77
N CYS A 55 -2.93 -22.00 21.99
CA CYS A 55 -3.31 -20.71 22.54
C CYS A 55 -2.10 -19.99 23.14
N MET A 56 -1.95 -18.71 22.85
CA MET A 56 -0.93 -17.84 23.43
C MET A 56 -1.48 -17.17 24.69
N LEU A 57 -0.76 -17.27 25.81
CA LEU A 57 -1.15 -16.60 27.05
C LEU A 57 -0.76 -15.12 26.98
N ALA A 58 -1.70 -14.20 27.26
CA ALA A 58 -1.39 -12.78 27.40
C ALA A 58 -0.39 -12.55 28.53
N THR A 59 0.56 -11.62 28.36
CA THR A 59 1.67 -11.39 29.29
C THR A 59 1.22 -11.03 30.71
N GLN A 60 0.07 -10.36 30.84
CA GLN A 60 -0.55 -10.04 32.13
C GLN A 60 -0.98 -11.28 32.94
N LEU A 61 -1.20 -12.41 32.26
CA LEU A 61 -1.57 -13.68 32.87
C LEU A 61 -0.36 -14.58 33.16
N ASN A 62 0.87 -14.14 32.87
CA ASN A 62 2.08 -14.92 33.17
C ASN A 62 2.20 -15.25 34.67
N VAL A 63 1.68 -14.38 35.54
CA VAL A 63 1.61 -14.59 36.98
C VAL A 63 0.82 -15.87 37.32
N LEU A 64 -0.12 -16.30 36.46
CA LEU A 64 -0.85 -17.55 36.68
C LEU A 64 0.03 -18.79 36.55
N VAL A 65 1.08 -18.71 35.73
CA VAL A 65 2.07 -19.78 35.55
C VAL A 65 3.08 -19.78 36.70
N SER A 66 3.51 -18.60 37.18
CA SER A 66 4.47 -18.48 38.27
C SER A 66 3.87 -18.74 39.65
N ASP A 67 2.66 -18.22 39.93
CA ASP A 67 2.13 -18.13 41.31
C ASP A 67 0.90 -19.01 41.56
N THR A 68 0.05 -19.27 40.55
CA THR A 68 -1.24 -20.00 40.74
C THR A 68 -1.24 -21.45 40.27
N GLY A 69 -0.11 -21.95 39.76
CA GLY A 69 0.02 -23.37 39.40
C GLY A 69 -0.71 -23.78 38.12
N LEU A 70 -0.82 -22.88 37.13
CA LEU A 70 -1.25 -23.24 35.78
C LEU A 70 -0.26 -24.25 35.18
N ALA A 71 -0.63 -25.53 35.21
CA ALA A 71 0.21 -26.64 34.82
C ALA A 71 -0.56 -27.66 33.97
N ARG A 72 0.17 -28.59 33.35
CA ARG A 72 -0.44 -29.71 32.62
C ARG A 72 -1.41 -30.48 33.52
N GLY A 73 -2.59 -30.78 33.00
CA GLY A 73 -3.66 -31.52 33.67
C GLY A 73 -4.62 -30.66 34.49
N LYS A 74 -4.35 -29.36 34.65
CA LYS A 74 -5.29 -28.41 35.29
C LYS A 74 -6.40 -27.97 34.34
N PHE A 75 -7.46 -27.43 34.91
CA PHE A 75 -8.56 -26.82 34.16
C PHE A 75 -8.51 -25.31 34.27
N ILE A 76 -8.82 -24.65 33.17
CA ILE A 76 -9.03 -23.20 33.14
C ILE A 76 -10.48 -22.91 32.76
N ASN A 77 -11.04 -21.87 33.38
CA ASN A 77 -12.25 -21.23 32.91
C ASN A 77 -11.83 -20.05 32.03
N LEU A 78 -11.86 -20.24 30.72
CA LEU A 78 -11.52 -19.23 29.72
C LEU A 78 -12.66 -18.21 29.64
N LYS A 79 -12.40 -16.96 30.02
CA LYS A 79 -13.40 -15.87 30.05
C LYS A 79 -13.33 -14.97 28.83
N ALA A 80 -12.12 -14.68 28.35
CA ALA A 80 -11.89 -13.82 27.20
C ALA A 80 -10.71 -14.31 26.36
N TRP A 81 -10.93 -14.38 25.05
CA TRP A 81 -9.90 -14.68 24.06
C TRP A 81 -10.14 -13.90 22.78
N THR A 82 -9.10 -13.76 21.97
CA THR A 82 -9.21 -13.28 20.58
C THR A 82 -8.54 -14.26 19.63
N CYS A 83 -8.97 -14.26 18.37
CA CYS A 83 -8.34 -15.01 17.31
C CYS A 83 -7.73 -14.01 16.31
N ASN A 84 -6.41 -13.86 16.34
CA ASN A 84 -5.72 -12.88 15.50
C ASN A 84 -5.23 -13.57 14.22
N LYS A 85 -5.49 -12.94 13.06
CA LYS A 85 -4.91 -13.34 11.77
C LYS A 85 -3.48 -12.82 11.68
N MET A 86 -2.52 -13.70 11.39
CA MET A 86 -1.11 -13.35 11.26
C MET A 86 -0.71 -13.31 9.78
N GLY A 87 -0.47 -12.10 9.27
CA GLY A 87 0.00 -11.87 7.90
C GLY A 87 -0.98 -12.28 6.79
N THR A 88 -0.48 -12.29 5.56
CA THR A 88 -1.19 -12.70 4.32
C THR A 88 -1.43 -14.22 4.22
N SER A 89 -0.88 -15.01 5.15
CA SER A 89 -0.92 -16.48 5.13
C SER A 89 -2.23 -17.11 5.64
N GLY A 90 -3.20 -16.31 6.10
CA GLY A 90 -4.47 -16.80 6.64
C GLY A 90 -4.38 -17.52 7.99
N LYS A 91 -3.16 -17.76 8.51
CA LYS A 91 -2.91 -18.40 9.82
C LYS A 91 -3.54 -17.60 10.94
N ARG A 92 -4.34 -18.26 11.77
CA ARG A 92 -4.98 -17.63 12.94
C ARG A 92 -4.34 -18.16 14.22
N VAL A 93 -4.17 -17.29 15.21
CA VAL A 93 -3.63 -17.66 16.52
C VAL A 93 -4.60 -17.20 17.59
N MET A 94 -5.03 -18.15 18.42
CA MET A 94 -5.84 -17.86 19.59
C MET A 94 -4.96 -17.25 20.70
N VAL A 95 -5.40 -16.13 21.26
CA VAL A 95 -4.73 -15.45 22.38
C VAL A 95 -5.70 -15.41 23.57
N CYS A 96 -5.31 -16.03 24.68
CA CYS A 96 -6.04 -16.01 25.94
C CYS A 96 -5.79 -14.67 26.66
N ILE A 97 -6.84 -13.86 26.80
CA ILE A 97 -6.79 -12.52 27.41
C ILE A 97 -7.14 -12.59 28.89
N GLU A 98 -8.10 -13.43 29.27
CA GLU A 98 -8.57 -13.62 30.65
C GLU A 98 -8.98 -15.08 30.90
N CYS A 99 -8.45 -15.69 31.96
CA CYS A 99 -8.86 -17.02 32.43
C CYS A 99 -8.65 -17.18 33.94
N ASP A 100 -9.47 -18.03 34.58
CA ASP A 100 -9.24 -18.47 35.96
C ASP A 100 -8.73 -19.91 35.99
N VAL A 101 -7.73 -20.21 36.82
CA VAL A 101 -7.31 -21.59 37.10
C VAL A 101 -8.26 -22.21 38.10
N LEU A 102 -8.88 -23.34 37.75
CA LEU A 102 -9.78 -24.04 38.65
C LEU A 102 -8.98 -24.83 39.71
N PRO A 103 -9.48 -24.92 40.96
CA PRO A 103 -8.74 -25.46 42.10
C PRO A 103 -8.52 -26.99 42.06
N ASP A 104 -9.05 -27.70 41.04
CA ASP A 104 -9.03 -29.15 40.94
C ASP A 104 -7.62 -29.75 40.90
N ALA A 105 -7.50 -31.01 41.35
CA ALA A 105 -6.28 -31.79 41.18
C ALA A 105 -5.97 -31.98 39.69
N PRO A 106 -4.69 -31.96 39.26
CA PRO A 106 -4.32 -32.28 37.89
C PRO A 106 -4.82 -33.68 37.50
N VAL A 107 -5.48 -33.78 36.35
CA VAL A 107 -5.96 -35.05 35.80
C VAL A 107 -5.25 -35.33 34.48
N ASP A 108 -5.07 -36.60 34.16
CA ASP A 108 -4.61 -37.03 32.84
C ASP A 108 -5.55 -36.56 31.73
N LYS A 109 -5.03 -36.58 30.49
CA LYS A 109 -5.74 -36.13 29.29
C LYS A 109 -7.11 -36.81 29.19
N ILE A 110 -8.18 -36.00 29.13
CA ILE A 110 -9.56 -36.47 28.99
C ILE A 110 -9.93 -36.50 27.51
N GLY A 111 -10.45 -37.64 27.04
CA GLY A 111 -10.89 -37.84 25.66
C GLY A 111 -9.77 -38.03 24.64
N GLN A 112 -10.15 -38.07 23.36
CA GLN A 112 -9.22 -38.09 22.22
C GLN A 112 -9.40 -36.82 21.37
N PRO A 113 -8.98 -35.65 21.89
CA PRO A 113 -9.15 -34.40 21.19
C PRO A 113 -8.34 -34.34 19.90
N VAL A 114 -9.00 -33.92 18.82
CA VAL A 114 -8.40 -33.70 17.50
C VAL A 114 -8.01 -32.22 17.37
N PRO A 115 -6.88 -31.87 16.74
CA PRO A 115 -6.54 -30.47 16.50
C PRO A 115 -7.66 -29.73 15.75
N VAL A 116 -8.06 -28.56 16.24
CA VAL A 116 -8.86 -27.63 15.43
C VAL A 116 -7.97 -27.20 14.27
N HIS A 117 -8.38 -27.49 13.03
CA HIS A 117 -7.66 -27.07 11.82
C HIS A 117 -7.75 -25.55 11.65
N ILE A 118 -6.90 -24.86 12.39
CA ILE A 118 -6.50 -23.50 12.07
C ILE A 118 -5.26 -23.68 11.19
N GLU A 119 -5.45 -23.65 9.87
CA GLU A 119 -4.52 -24.12 8.83
C GLU A 119 -3.03 -24.12 9.24
N GLU A 120 -2.53 -25.31 9.57
CA GLU A 120 -1.12 -25.70 9.40
C GLU A 120 -1.06 -26.70 8.23
N PRO A 121 -0.07 -26.57 7.32
CA PRO A 121 0.04 -27.45 6.16
C PRO A 121 0.48 -28.85 6.60
N SER A 122 -0.33 -29.87 6.31
CA SER A 122 0.12 -31.27 6.32
C SER A 122 0.49 -31.72 4.92
N ALA A 123 1.68 -32.28 4.80
CA ALA A 123 2.09 -33.13 3.69
C ALA A 123 1.14 -34.34 3.54
N ALA A 124 1.10 -34.87 2.32
CA ALA A 124 0.15 -35.85 1.81
C ALA A 124 0.28 -37.28 2.41
N ALA A 125 -0.89 -37.89 2.66
CA ALA A 125 -1.37 -39.28 2.47
C ALA A 125 -0.48 -40.55 2.71
N PRO A 126 -1.11 -41.74 3.00
CA PRO A 126 -0.62 -42.72 3.98
C PRO A 126 -0.07 -44.06 3.40
N ILE A 127 0.67 -44.84 4.23
CA ILE A 127 0.97 -46.28 4.04
C ILE A 127 0.84 -46.99 5.42
N PRO A 128 0.30 -48.24 5.51
CA PRO A 128 -0.23 -48.79 6.78
C PRO A 128 0.75 -49.63 7.62
N ALA A 129 0.49 -49.56 8.94
CA ALA A 129 0.68 -50.54 10.02
C ALA A 129 1.89 -51.48 10.07
N LYS A 130 2.69 -51.36 11.13
CA LYS A 130 3.25 -52.52 11.86
C LYS A 130 3.42 -52.21 13.35
N ALA A 131 3.05 -53.19 14.16
CA ALA A 131 2.90 -53.16 15.61
C ALA A 131 4.23 -53.05 16.36
N GLU A 132 4.20 -52.34 17.49
CA GLU A 132 5.18 -52.47 18.57
C GLU A 132 5.04 -53.83 19.27
N PRO A 133 6.08 -54.23 20.01
CA PRO A 133 5.80 -54.51 21.41
C PRO A 133 6.78 -53.82 22.37
N GLY A 134 6.20 -53.00 23.26
CA GLY A 134 6.24 -53.23 24.70
C GLY A 134 7.57 -53.04 25.43
N VAL A 135 7.68 -51.96 26.18
CA VAL A 135 8.64 -51.80 27.28
C VAL A 135 8.11 -52.51 28.52
N SER A 136 8.94 -53.36 29.15
CA SER A 136 8.80 -53.77 30.55
C SER A 136 10.09 -53.49 31.32
N SER A 137 10.06 -52.39 32.07
CA SER A 137 10.56 -52.15 33.44
C SER A 137 11.59 -53.11 34.06
N THR A 138 12.73 -52.62 34.59
CA THR A 138 13.00 -52.30 36.02
C THR A 138 14.50 -52.35 36.39
N THR A 139 14.92 -51.36 37.21
CA THR A 139 15.88 -51.38 38.35
C THR A 139 17.38 -51.68 38.20
N ASN A 140 18.16 -50.65 38.61
CA ASN A 140 19.30 -50.61 39.56
C ASN A 140 20.43 -51.67 39.57
N PHE A 141 21.66 -51.13 39.75
CA PHE A 141 22.66 -51.48 40.79
C PHE A 141 24.03 -52.08 40.34
N TYR A 142 25.10 -51.36 40.73
CA TYR A 142 26.54 -51.69 40.90
C TYR A 142 27.27 -52.77 40.06
N GLY A 143 28.42 -52.36 39.48
CA GLY A 143 29.73 -52.89 39.90
C GLY A 143 30.44 -53.98 39.07
N ASN A 144 31.44 -53.53 38.30
CA ASN A 144 32.79 -54.11 38.06
C ASN A 144 33.03 -55.41 37.25
N LYS A 145 33.97 -55.23 36.30
CA LYS A 145 35.12 -56.06 35.86
C LYS A 145 35.02 -57.15 34.76
N GLU A 146 35.90 -56.91 33.78
CA GLU A 146 36.83 -57.82 33.06
C GLU A 146 36.41 -58.55 31.76
N THR A 147 37.15 -58.21 30.69
CA THR A 147 37.31 -58.75 29.31
C THR A 147 37.71 -60.24 29.25
N PRO A 148 37.53 -61.04 28.14
CA PRO A 148 38.03 -60.76 26.77
C PRO A 148 37.30 -61.38 25.52
N VAL A 149 37.76 -60.97 24.34
CA VAL A 149 37.51 -61.35 22.90
C VAL A 149 37.75 -62.88 22.65
N PRO A 150 37.29 -63.62 21.58
CA PRO A 150 36.94 -63.28 20.17
C PRO A 150 35.66 -63.99 19.62
N THR A 151 35.10 -63.77 18.41
CA THR A 151 35.61 -64.08 17.05
C THR A 151 34.52 -63.71 16.03
N LYS A 152 34.85 -63.04 14.92
CA LYS A 152 33.99 -62.94 13.72
C LYS A 152 34.70 -63.62 12.54
N PRO A 153 34.03 -64.49 11.77
CA PRO A 153 34.44 -64.80 10.41
C PRO A 153 33.82 -63.83 9.40
N ALA A 154 34.61 -63.61 8.35
CA ALA A 154 34.46 -62.68 7.24
C ALA A 154 33.22 -62.90 6.36
N GLN A 155 32.80 -61.83 5.68
CA GLN A 155 32.36 -61.92 4.28
C GLN A 155 32.69 -60.65 3.51
N GLN A 156 33.02 -60.87 2.24
CA GLN A 156 33.91 -60.12 1.38
C GLN A 156 33.32 -58.86 0.75
N GLN A 157 34.25 -57.97 0.42
CA GLN A 157 34.18 -56.81 -0.46
C GLN A 157 33.34 -57.01 -1.73
N GLN A 158 32.53 -56.01 -2.04
CA GLN A 158 32.49 -55.45 -3.40
C GLN A 158 32.59 -53.92 -3.30
N GLN A 159 33.74 -53.41 -3.77
CA GLN A 159 33.95 -51.99 -4.05
C GLN A 159 33.30 -51.64 -5.39
N GLN A 160 32.44 -50.63 -5.40
CA GLN A 160 32.22 -49.78 -6.57
C GLN A 160 32.62 -48.36 -6.20
N MET A 161 33.55 -47.79 -6.97
CA MET A 161 34.03 -46.43 -6.83
C MET A 161 33.29 -45.46 -7.76
N LYS A 162 33.21 -44.22 -7.26
CA LYS A 162 33.12 -42.89 -7.92
C LYS A 162 31.74 -42.21 -7.94
N PRO A 163 31.67 -40.86 -7.98
CA PRO A 163 32.78 -39.88 -8.04
C PRO A 163 32.79 -38.83 -6.91
N SER A 164 34.00 -38.33 -6.64
CA SER A 164 34.28 -37.05 -6.00
C SER A 164 33.76 -35.90 -6.88
N GLY A 165 32.62 -35.34 -6.50
CA GLY A 165 32.20 -34.00 -6.88
C GLY A 165 32.01 -33.20 -5.59
N SER A 166 32.88 -32.23 -5.33
CA SER A 166 32.71 -31.27 -4.25
C SER A 166 31.56 -30.33 -4.59
N GLN A 167 30.33 -30.80 -4.43
CA GLN A 167 29.20 -29.90 -4.18
C GLN A 167 28.94 -29.96 -2.69
N SER A 168 29.39 -28.94 -1.97
CA SER A 168 28.85 -28.64 -0.65
C SER A 168 27.35 -28.58 -0.81
N ASN A 169 26.63 -29.50 -0.15
CA ASN A 169 25.18 -29.51 -0.10
C ASN A 169 24.76 -28.33 0.78
N VAL A 170 24.77 -27.11 0.22
CA VAL A 170 24.39 -25.89 0.92
C VAL A 170 22.87 -25.92 1.03
N ALA A 171 22.36 -25.93 2.26
CA ALA A 171 20.92 -25.92 2.50
C ALA A 171 20.33 -24.59 1.95
N ILE A 172 19.54 -24.69 0.88
CA ILE A 172 18.84 -23.56 0.26
C ILE A 172 17.57 -23.29 1.06
N TYR A 173 17.34 -22.02 1.38
CA TYR A 173 16.17 -21.52 2.09
C TYR A 173 15.32 -20.65 1.15
N PRO A 174 13.98 -20.74 1.23
CA PRO A 174 13.11 -19.81 0.53
C PRO A 174 13.17 -18.41 1.17
N ILE A 175 13.06 -17.36 0.35
CA ILE A 175 13.06 -15.96 0.72
C ILE A 175 12.03 -15.67 1.84
N GLU A 176 10.82 -16.22 1.77
CA GLU A 176 9.80 -15.98 2.80
C GLU A 176 10.14 -16.58 4.17
N ALA A 177 11.01 -17.59 4.23
CA ALA A 177 11.43 -18.20 5.50
C ALA A 177 12.61 -17.45 6.16
N LEU A 178 13.14 -16.41 5.51
CA LEU A 178 14.20 -15.60 6.10
C LEU A 178 13.67 -14.84 7.31
N SER A 179 14.44 -14.90 8.40
CA SER A 179 14.15 -14.13 9.60
C SER A 179 15.45 -13.59 10.22
N PRO A 180 15.40 -12.47 10.94
CA PRO A 180 16.55 -11.93 11.67
C PRO A 180 17.13 -12.88 12.73
N TYR A 181 16.39 -13.93 13.11
CA TYR A 181 16.81 -14.89 14.13
C TYR A 181 17.64 -16.05 13.57
N GLN A 182 17.71 -16.16 12.24
CA GLN A 182 18.45 -17.21 11.58
C GLN A 182 19.69 -16.64 10.90
N ASN A 183 20.87 -17.03 11.38
CA ASN A 183 22.15 -16.54 10.85
C ASN A 183 22.77 -17.45 9.78
N LYS A 184 22.32 -18.71 9.70
CA LYS A 184 22.80 -19.68 8.71
C LYS A 184 21.68 -20.01 7.73
N TRP A 185 21.76 -19.38 6.56
CA TRP A 185 20.84 -19.60 5.44
C TRP A 185 21.56 -19.28 4.15
N THR A 186 21.02 -19.75 3.05
CA THR A 186 21.51 -19.47 1.71
C THR A 186 20.29 -19.42 0.81
N ILE A 187 20.10 -18.35 0.06
CA ILE A 187 19.01 -18.26 -0.92
C ILE A 187 19.57 -18.46 -2.31
N LYS A 188 18.80 -19.10 -3.19
CA LYS A 188 19.06 -19.19 -4.63
C LYS A 188 18.01 -18.34 -5.31
N ALA A 189 18.39 -17.17 -5.82
CA ALA A 189 17.42 -16.19 -6.30
C ALA A 189 17.93 -15.44 -7.54
N ARG A 190 16.99 -15.00 -8.36
CA ARG A 190 17.25 -14.20 -9.56
C ARG A 190 17.23 -12.71 -9.21
N VAL A 191 18.16 -11.94 -9.76
CA VAL A 191 18.08 -10.47 -9.68
C VAL A 191 17.03 -9.98 -10.66
N VAL A 192 15.95 -9.39 -10.16
CA VAL A 192 14.86 -8.85 -11.00
C VAL A 192 15.07 -7.37 -11.31
N ALA A 193 15.60 -6.63 -10.34
CA ALA A 193 15.83 -5.19 -10.48
C ALA A 193 17.10 -4.78 -9.73
N LYS A 194 17.84 -3.81 -10.27
CA LYS A 194 19.03 -3.20 -9.66
C LYS A 194 18.94 -1.68 -9.76
N SER A 195 19.04 -1.00 -8.62
CA SER A 195 19.05 0.46 -8.58
C SER A 195 20.41 1.04 -8.97
N GLU A 196 20.42 2.31 -9.36
CA GLU A 196 21.66 3.08 -9.52
C GLU A 196 22.40 3.27 -8.19
N ILE A 197 23.69 3.60 -8.29
CA ILE A 197 24.50 4.00 -7.14
C ILE A 197 24.05 5.39 -6.67
N LYS A 198 23.49 5.44 -5.46
CA LYS A 198 23.10 6.68 -4.80
C LYS A 198 24.20 7.12 -3.85
N HIS A 199 24.59 8.39 -3.94
CA HIS A 199 25.55 8.99 -3.03
C HIS A 199 24.81 9.77 -1.94
N TRP A 200 25.30 9.70 -0.71
CA TRP A 200 24.79 10.48 0.42
C TRP A 200 25.96 11.21 1.09
N HIS A 201 25.67 12.39 1.64
CA HIS A 201 26.65 13.21 2.34
C HIS A 201 26.01 13.70 3.63
N ASN A 202 26.53 13.24 4.77
CA ASN A 202 26.10 13.66 6.09
C ASN A 202 27.29 14.30 6.83
N PRO A 203 27.06 15.03 7.93
CA PRO A 203 28.15 15.61 8.75
C PRO A 203 29.15 14.57 9.29
N LYS A 204 28.75 13.29 9.33
CA LYS A 204 29.59 12.15 9.76
C LYS A 204 30.39 11.49 8.63
N GLY A 205 30.22 11.93 7.38
CA GLY A 205 30.92 11.39 6.22
C GLY A 205 30.05 11.33 4.96
N GLU A 206 30.70 11.01 3.84
CA GLU A 206 30.06 10.68 2.57
C GLU A 206 30.08 9.17 2.35
N GLY A 207 29.11 8.67 1.58
CA GLY A 207 29.04 7.26 1.23
C GLY A 207 28.19 7.01 0.00
N LYS A 208 28.20 5.76 -0.44
CA LYS A 208 27.42 5.30 -1.60
C LYS A 208 26.66 4.04 -1.26
N LEU A 209 25.50 3.85 -1.89
CA LEU A 209 24.69 2.65 -1.75
C LEU A 209 24.05 2.27 -3.07
N PHE A 210 23.74 0.99 -3.22
CA PHE A 210 22.83 0.50 -4.26
C PHE A 210 21.91 -0.54 -3.64
N SER A 211 20.80 -0.82 -4.30
CA SER A 211 19.86 -1.85 -3.89
C SER A 211 19.47 -2.72 -5.07
N CYS A 212 19.17 -3.99 -4.82
CA CYS A 212 18.64 -4.91 -5.82
C CYS A 212 17.49 -5.72 -5.23
N THR A 213 16.63 -6.25 -6.08
CA THR A 213 15.52 -7.13 -5.70
C THR A 213 15.82 -8.54 -6.18
N PHE A 214 15.81 -9.48 -5.24
CA PHE A 214 15.93 -10.91 -5.49
C PHE A 214 14.54 -11.56 -5.52
N LEU A 215 14.36 -12.52 -6.42
CA LEU A 215 13.13 -13.30 -6.59
C LEU A 215 13.45 -14.80 -6.60
N ASP A 216 12.68 -15.57 -5.85
CA ASP A 216 12.67 -17.03 -5.86
C ASP A 216 11.23 -17.57 -5.99
N GLU A 217 11.02 -18.87 -5.74
CA GLU A 217 9.67 -19.49 -5.75
C GLU A 217 8.72 -18.99 -4.67
N SER A 218 9.26 -18.49 -3.55
CA SER A 218 8.48 -18.06 -2.40
C SER A 218 8.10 -16.59 -2.46
N GLY A 219 8.97 -15.72 -2.98
CA GLY A 219 8.66 -14.29 -3.05
C GLY A 219 9.84 -13.40 -3.44
N GLU A 220 9.65 -12.11 -3.20
CA GLU A 220 10.63 -11.07 -3.49
C GLU A 220 11.26 -10.55 -2.19
N ILE A 221 12.56 -10.24 -2.22
CA ILE A 221 13.23 -9.53 -1.13
C ILE A 221 14.21 -8.52 -1.68
N ARG A 222 14.23 -7.34 -1.05
CA ARG A 222 15.17 -6.29 -1.38
C ARG A 222 16.47 -6.48 -0.61
N ALA A 223 17.60 -6.33 -1.30
CA ALA A 223 18.93 -6.26 -0.71
C ALA A 223 19.58 -4.90 -0.95
N THR A 224 20.35 -4.40 0.01
CA THR A 224 21.05 -3.12 -0.07
C THR A 224 22.54 -3.30 0.24
N GLY A 225 23.41 -2.81 -0.65
CA GLY A 225 24.85 -2.73 -0.44
C GLY A 225 25.29 -1.32 -0.12
N PHE A 226 26.17 -1.15 0.87
CA PHE A 226 26.77 0.13 1.26
C PHE A 226 28.28 0.12 1.01
N ASN A 227 28.82 1.25 0.56
CA ASN A 227 30.25 1.54 0.40
C ASN A 227 31.01 0.39 -0.30
N ASP A 228 31.86 -0.34 0.43
CA ASP A 228 32.68 -1.46 -0.07
C ASP A 228 31.85 -2.53 -0.78
N ALA A 229 30.61 -2.78 -0.33
CA ALA A 229 29.72 -3.74 -0.96
C ALA A 229 29.24 -3.28 -2.34
N VAL A 230 29.18 -1.95 -2.58
CA VAL A 230 28.89 -1.38 -3.91
C VAL A 230 30.05 -1.72 -4.85
N ASP A 231 31.29 -1.47 -4.43
CA ASP A 231 32.46 -1.75 -5.27
C ASP A 231 32.63 -3.23 -5.59
N LYS A 232 32.25 -4.12 -4.66
CA LYS A 232 32.37 -5.57 -4.85
C LYS A 232 31.23 -6.16 -5.70
N TYR A 233 29.98 -5.75 -5.47
CA TYR A 233 28.81 -6.47 -6.00
C TYR A 233 28.04 -5.73 -7.09
N TYR A 234 28.25 -4.43 -7.28
CA TYR A 234 27.46 -3.67 -8.24
C TYR A 234 27.66 -4.12 -9.69
N GLU A 235 28.90 -4.37 -10.10
CA GLU A 235 29.22 -4.88 -11.44
C GLU A 235 28.97 -6.39 -11.56
N TYR A 236 29.11 -7.12 -10.46
CA TYR A 236 28.95 -8.57 -10.42
C TYR A 236 27.49 -9.02 -10.52
N LEU A 237 26.56 -8.27 -9.90
CA LEU A 237 25.12 -8.55 -9.95
C LEU A 237 24.50 -7.98 -11.22
N VAL A 238 24.07 -8.87 -12.12
CA VAL A 238 23.42 -8.53 -13.38
C VAL A 238 21.96 -8.96 -13.31
N GLU A 239 21.07 -8.09 -13.79
CA GLU A 239 19.64 -8.41 -13.87
C GLU A 239 19.40 -9.65 -14.75
N GLY A 240 18.39 -10.45 -14.40
CA GLY A 240 18.05 -11.70 -15.06
C GLY A 240 18.91 -12.90 -14.68
N HIS A 241 20.09 -12.71 -14.08
CA HIS A 241 20.96 -13.79 -13.66
C HIS A 241 20.59 -14.34 -12.27
N VAL A 242 20.88 -15.62 -12.06
CA VAL A 242 20.61 -16.34 -10.81
C VAL A 242 21.88 -16.39 -9.96
N TYR A 243 21.73 -16.07 -8.68
CA TYR A 243 22.82 -16.06 -7.72
C TYR A 243 22.43 -16.82 -6.46
N THR A 244 23.44 -17.42 -5.85
CA THR A 244 23.36 -17.96 -4.49
C THR A 244 23.91 -16.90 -3.55
N VAL A 245 23.08 -16.45 -2.61
CA VAL A 245 23.40 -15.36 -1.67
C VAL A 245 23.36 -15.92 -0.24
N THR A 246 24.44 -15.72 0.52
CA THR A 246 24.53 -16.12 1.93
C THR A 246 25.24 -15.05 2.77
N LYS A 247 25.15 -15.20 4.10
CA LYS A 247 25.79 -14.30 5.09
C LYS A 247 25.45 -12.82 4.87
N CYS A 248 24.18 -12.53 4.59
CA CYS A 248 23.66 -11.17 4.60
C CYS A 248 22.94 -10.91 5.91
N ARG A 249 22.91 -9.65 6.35
CA ARG A 249 22.11 -9.27 7.50
C ARG A 249 20.64 -9.08 7.11
N VAL A 250 19.75 -9.82 7.77
CA VAL A 250 18.30 -9.66 7.63
C VAL A 250 17.83 -8.58 8.62
N SER A 251 17.24 -7.51 8.11
CA SER A 251 16.67 -6.40 8.90
C SER A 251 15.20 -6.16 8.57
N ILE A 252 14.48 -5.46 9.44
CA ILE A 252 13.09 -5.07 9.16
C ILE A 252 13.08 -4.09 7.99
N ALA A 253 12.24 -4.38 6.99
CA ALA A 253 12.14 -3.59 5.78
C ALA A 253 11.65 -2.17 6.07
N LYS A 254 12.33 -1.17 5.52
CA LYS A 254 11.87 0.22 5.59
C LYS A 254 10.81 0.46 4.52
N LYS A 255 9.54 0.14 4.82
CA LYS A 255 8.41 0.24 3.86
C LYS A 255 8.21 1.64 3.27
N GLN A 256 8.70 2.70 3.92
CA GLN A 256 8.73 4.06 3.37
C GLN A 256 9.57 4.20 2.09
N PHE A 257 10.56 3.31 1.90
CA PHE A 257 11.51 3.36 0.79
C PHE A 257 11.51 2.09 -0.06
N SER A 258 10.81 1.03 0.36
CA SER A 258 10.74 -0.26 -0.30
C SER A 258 9.36 -0.47 -0.93
N ASN A 259 9.36 -0.92 -2.18
CA ASN A 259 8.17 -1.29 -2.94
C ASN A 259 7.89 -2.81 -2.89
N VAL A 260 8.79 -3.58 -2.27
CA VAL A 260 8.66 -5.04 -2.15
C VAL A 260 7.79 -5.33 -0.93
N ASN A 261 6.74 -6.13 -1.12
CA ASN A 261 5.82 -6.51 -0.05
C ASN A 261 6.41 -7.63 0.81
N ASN A 262 7.53 -7.34 1.47
CA ASN A 262 8.22 -8.21 2.40
C ASN A 262 8.46 -7.44 3.72
N GLU A 263 8.33 -8.13 4.86
CA GLU A 263 8.58 -7.55 6.18
C GLU A 263 10.08 -7.36 6.45
N TYR A 264 10.92 -8.07 5.70
CA TYR A 264 12.36 -8.05 5.85
C TYR A 264 13.08 -7.55 4.59
N GLU A 265 14.27 -6.99 4.79
CA GLU A 265 15.23 -6.58 3.77
C GLU A 265 16.61 -7.11 4.12
N LEU A 266 17.42 -7.37 3.09
CA LEU A 266 18.81 -7.81 3.25
C LEU A 266 19.76 -6.61 3.19
N THR A 267 20.80 -6.65 4.01
CA THR A 267 21.94 -5.74 3.91
C THR A 267 23.21 -6.55 3.67
N PHE A 268 23.96 -6.19 2.63
CA PHE A 268 25.25 -6.81 2.36
C PHE A 268 26.28 -6.34 3.39
N GLU A 269 26.93 -7.30 4.03
CA GLU A 269 28.02 -7.10 4.98
C GLU A 269 29.36 -7.52 4.34
N ARG A 270 30.45 -7.45 5.11
CA ARG A 270 31.80 -7.76 4.62
C ARG A 270 32.00 -9.25 4.33
N ASP A 271 31.30 -10.10 5.07
CA ASP A 271 31.33 -11.56 5.00
C ASP A 271 30.25 -12.14 4.08
N THR A 272 29.40 -11.28 3.48
CA THR A 272 28.45 -11.69 2.46
C THR A 272 29.17 -12.40 1.32
N GLU A 273 28.60 -13.51 0.87
CA GLU A 273 29.08 -14.31 -0.25
C GLU A 273 27.97 -14.40 -1.30
N ILE A 274 28.32 -14.04 -2.54
CA ILE A 274 27.41 -14.07 -3.69
C ILE A 274 28.11 -14.82 -4.82
N GLU A 275 27.55 -15.94 -5.24
CA GLU A 275 28.08 -16.78 -6.31
C GLU A 275 27.06 -16.91 -7.45
N SER A 276 27.51 -16.79 -8.70
CA SER A 276 26.63 -16.98 -9.86
C SER A 276 26.31 -18.46 -10.02
N CYS A 277 25.03 -18.79 -10.18
CA CYS A 277 24.57 -20.14 -10.41
C CYS A 277 23.96 -20.25 -11.82
N PRO A 278 24.60 -20.98 -12.75
CA PRO A 278 24.08 -21.18 -14.10
C PRO A 278 22.79 -22.02 -14.12
N ASP A 279 22.52 -22.76 -13.03
CA ASP A 279 21.42 -23.70 -12.94
C ASP A 279 20.09 -22.99 -12.66
N ALA A 280 19.54 -22.36 -13.71
CA ALA A 280 18.33 -21.54 -13.69
C ALA A 280 17.03 -22.35 -13.72
N ALA A 281 17.09 -23.68 -13.85
CA ALA A 281 15.91 -24.54 -14.00
C ALA A 281 14.98 -24.50 -12.78
N ASP A 282 15.54 -24.37 -11.57
CA ASP A 282 14.77 -24.37 -10.31
C ASP A 282 14.35 -22.96 -9.85
N VAL A 283 14.74 -21.88 -10.53
CA VAL A 283 14.39 -20.52 -10.11
C VAL A 283 13.37 -19.95 -11.10
N PRO A 284 12.12 -19.74 -10.68
CA PRO A 284 11.04 -19.36 -11.57
C PRO A 284 11.37 -18.09 -12.34
N GLN A 285 10.97 -18.07 -13.60
CA GLN A 285 10.98 -16.86 -14.39
C GLN A 285 10.02 -15.85 -13.76
N VAL A 286 10.30 -14.56 -13.95
CA VAL A 286 9.45 -13.47 -13.48
C VAL A 286 8.01 -13.73 -13.96
N LYS A 287 7.12 -14.09 -13.03
CA LYS A 287 5.71 -14.29 -13.35
C LYS A 287 5.08 -12.93 -13.57
N PHE A 288 4.50 -12.73 -14.75
CA PHE A 288 3.68 -11.56 -15.05
C PHE A 288 2.22 -11.90 -14.79
N SER A 289 1.51 -10.99 -14.14
CA SER A 289 0.04 -11.05 -14.04
C SER A 289 -0.55 -9.94 -14.89
N PHE A 290 -0.53 -10.12 -16.21
CA PHE A 290 -0.94 -9.07 -17.14
C PHE A 290 -2.43 -8.72 -16.99
N LEU A 291 -2.70 -7.42 -16.87
CA LEU A 291 -4.04 -6.88 -16.97
C LEU A 291 -4.25 -6.34 -18.40
N PRO A 292 -5.32 -6.75 -19.11
CA PRO A 292 -5.69 -6.15 -20.39
C PRO A 292 -5.91 -4.64 -20.26
N LEU A 293 -5.49 -3.87 -21.26
CA LEU A 293 -5.56 -2.42 -21.23
C LEU A 293 -7.01 -1.93 -21.07
N ALA A 294 -7.98 -2.57 -21.72
CA ALA A 294 -9.41 -2.25 -21.54
C ALA A 294 -9.91 -2.30 -20.07
N LYS A 295 -9.25 -3.06 -19.20
CA LYS A 295 -9.67 -3.22 -17.79
C LYS A 295 -9.01 -2.20 -16.85
N LEU A 296 -8.21 -1.26 -17.36
CA LEU A 296 -7.57 -0.24 -16.56
C LEU A 296 -8.57 0.63 -15.76
N ASP A 297 -9.81 0.79 -16.24
CA ASP A 297 -10.84 1.54 -15.51
C ASP A 297 -11.29 0.88 -14.21
N SER A 298 -11.14 -0.45 -14.10
CA SER A 298 -11.49 -1.22 -12.90
C SER A 298 -10.44 -1.12 -11.79
N ILE A 299 -9.26 -0.57 -12.09
CA ILE A 299 -8.17 -0.41 -11.13
C ILE A 299 -8.17 1.02 -10.58
N ASP A 300 -8.07 1.11 -9.26
CA ASP A 300 -7.99 2.39 -8.58
C ASP A 300 -6.68 3.13 -8.90
N LYS A 301 -6.71 4.45 -8.71
CA LYS A 301 -5.53 5.30 -8.85
C LYS A 301 -4.41 4.81 -7.92
N ASP A 302 -3.17 4.90 -8.40
CA ASP A 302 -1.96 4.47 -7.70
C ASP A 302 -1.86 2.95 -7.48
N GLY A 303 -2.80 2.17 -8.04
CA GLY A 303 -2.70 0.71 -8.14
C GLY A 303 -1.49 0.29 -8.97
N MET A 304 -0.84 -0.80 -8.57
CA MET A 304 0.28 -1.41 -9.29
C MET A 304 -0.23 -2.58 -10.11
N ILE A 305 0.10 -2.61 -11.39
CA ILE A 305 -0.28 -3.68 -12.31
C ILE A 305 0.90 -4.12 -13.16
N ASP A 306 0.79 -5.29 -13.78
CA ASP A 306 1.68 -5.71 -14.85
C ASP A 306 0.93 -5.54 -16.19
N CYS A 307 1.60 -5.02 -17.22
CA CYS A 307 1.00 -4.80 -18.54
C CYS A 307 1.91 -5.28 -19.66
N ILE A 308 1.32 -5.68 -20.77
CA ILE A 308 2.00 -6.03 -22.01
C ILE A 308 1.31 -5.33 -23.16
N GLY A 309 2.08 -4.78 -24.10
CA GLY A 309 1.54 -4.05 -25.24
C GLY A 309 2.55 -3.88 -26.36
N VAL A 310 2.05 -3.66 -27.57
CA VAL A 310 2.86 -3.26 -28.72
C VAL A 310 3.08 -1.76 -28.67
N VAL A 311 4.33 -1.33 -28.86
CA VAL A 311 4.69 0.08 -28.90
C VAL A 311 4.23 0.67 -30.23
N LYS A 312 3.17 1.47 -30.22
CA LYS A 312 2.63 2.16 -31.39
C LYS A 312 3.38 3.45 -31.70
N ASP A 313 3.67 4.24 -30.68
CA ASP A 313 4.35 5.53 -30.82
C ASP A 313 5.33 5.78 -29.67
N ILE A 314 6.41 6.49 -29.96
CA ILE A 314 7.51 6.79 -29.06
C ILE A 314 7.74 8.29 -29.09
N GLY A 315 7.40 8.99 -28.01
CA GLY A 315 7.67 10.41 -27.89
C GLY A 315 9.15 10.72 -27.66
N ASP A 316 9.52 11.99 -27.84
CA ASP A 316 10.86 12.48 -27.54
C ASP A 316 11.15 12.52 -26.03
N VAL A 317 12.44 12.53 -25.66
CA VAL A 317 12.83 12.78 -24.27
C VAL A 317 12.58 14.26 -23.95
N SER A 318 11.80 14.49 -22.92
CA SER A 318 11.59 15.81 -22.31
C SER A 318 12.21 15.83 -20.92
N GLU A 319 12.61 17.00 -20.45
CA GLU A 319 13.12 17.18 -19.10
C GLU A 319 12.08 17.96 -18.28
N ILE A 320 11.70 17.41 -17.12
CA ILE A 320 10.73 18.04 -16.21
C ILE A 320 11.39 18.23 -14.86
N THR A 321 11.42 19.47 -14.37
CA THR A 321 11.88 19.76 -13.02
C THR A 321 10.77 19.42 -12.01
N SER A 322 11.09 18.55 -11.06
CA SER A 322 10.18 18.18 -9.98
C SER A 322 9.81 19.39 -9.14
N LYS A 323 8.51 19.63 -8.97
CA LYS A 323 7.98 20.73 -8.15
C LYS A 323 8.29 20.60 -6.66
N MET A 324 8.53 19.38 -6.16
CA MET A 324 8.82 19.13 -4.75
C MET A 324 10.31 19.17 -4.41
N THR A 325 11.16 18.68 -5.31
CA THR A 325 12.60 18.49 -5.06
C THR A 325 13.48 19.46 -5.85
N HIS A 326 12.89 20.25 -6.76
CA HIS A 326 13.57 21.13 -7.72
C HIS A 326 14.63 20.42 -8.57
N LYS A 327 14.64 19.08 -8.60
CA LYS A 327 15.57 18.28 -9.42
C LYS A 327 14.99 18.02 -10.81
N PRO A 328 15.80 18.12 -11.87
CA PRO A 328 15.39 17.70 -13.20
C PRO A 328 15.21 16.18 -13.28
N TYR A 329 14.19 15.73 -13.99
CA TYR A 329 13.93 14.34 -14.35
C TYR A 329 13.66 14.24 -15.84
N SER A 330 14.36 13.33 -16.52
CA SER A 330 14.04 12.95 -17.90
C SER A 330 12.75 12.16 -17.93
N LYS A 331 11.88 12.47 -18.88
CA LYS A 331 10.57 11.87 -19.11
C LYS A 331 10.44 11.52 -20.58
N ARG A 332 9.95 10.33 -20.90
CA ARG A 332 9.54 9.95 -22.25
C ARG A 332 8.17 9.28 -22.18
N ASP A 333 7.28 9.62 -23.12
CA ASP A 333 5.96 9.02 -23.22
C ASP A 333 5.94 7.98 -24.35
N LEU A 334 5.43 6.78 -24.05
CA LEU A 334 5.20 5.70 -25.01
C LEU A 334 3.69 5.49 -25.17
N VAL A 335 3.25 5.08 -26.35
CA VAL A 335 1.87 4.62 -26.59
C VAL A 335 1.88 3.12 -26.79
N LEU A 336 1.19 2.41 -25.90
CA LEU A 336 1.03 0.96 -25.95
C LEU A 336 -0.37 0.61 -26.43
N VAL A 337 -0.45 -0.44 -27.26
CA VAL A 337 -1.71 -1.04 -27.72
C VAL A 337 -1.73 -2.53 -27.43
N ASP A 338 -2.90 -3.10 -27.15
CA ASP A 338 -3.07 -4.53 -26.90
C ASP A 338 -4.22 -5.13 -27.70
N GLU A 339 -4.38 -6.45 -27.59
CA GLU A 339 -5.46 -7.23 -28.24
C GLU A 339 -6.88 -6.78 -27.86
N SER A 340 -7.04 -6.03 -26.77
CA SER A 340 -8.33 -5.48 -26.35
C SER A 340 -8.77 -4.29 -27.22
N GLY A 341 -7.91 -3.80 -28.11
CA GLY A 341 -8.20 -2.68 -29.00
C GLY A 341 -8.15 -1.33 -28.30
N TYR A 342 -7.49 -1.25 -27.13
CA TYR A 342 -7.27 -0.01 -26.41
C TYR A 342 -5.84 0.49 -26.59
N GLU A 343 -5.67 1.81 -26.61
CA GLU A 343 -4.38 2.47 -26.50
C GLU A 343 -4.24 3.19 -25.17
N VAL A 344 -3.07 3.06 -24.55
CA VAL A 344 -2.73 3.71 -23.29
C VAL A 344 -1.36 4.38 -23.39
N LYS A 345 -1.24 5.53 -22.72
CA LYS A 345 0.05 6.21 -22.57
C LYS A 345 0.80 5.65 -21.36
N LEU A 346 2.03 5.18 -21.59
CA LEU A 346 3.00 4.78 -20.57
C LEU A 346 4.12 5.81 -20.49
N THR A 347 4.23 6.51 -19.37
CA THR A 347 5.34 7.41 -19.10
C THR A 347 6.50 6.66 -18.44
N ILE A 348 7.67 6.74 -19.07
CA ILE A 348 8.94 6.24 -18.54
C ILE A 348 9.82 7.41 -18.04
N TRP A 349 10.60 7.16 -17.00
CA TRP A 349 11.36 8.20 -16.29
C TRP A 349 12.86 7.87 -16.18
N GLY A 350 13.68 8.92 -16.06
CA GLY A 350 15.12 8.82 -15.76
C GLY A 350 15.91 8.11 -16.86
N LYS A 351 16.78 7.17 -16.47
CA LYS A 351 17.60 6.39 -17.41
C LYS A 351 16.80 5.55 -18.38
N LEU A 352 15.68 4.96 -17.93
CA LEU A 352 14.77 4.26 -18.84
C LEU A 352 14.31 5.21 -19.95
N ALA A 353 14.01 6.48 -19.65
CA ALA A 353 13.63 7.45 -20.67
C ALA A 353 14.76 7.78 -21.66
N THR A 354 16.02 7.85 -21.22
CA THR A 354 17.16 8.21 -22.09
C THR A 354 17.72 7.02 -22.87
N GLU A 355 17.75 5.83 -22.27
CA GLU A 355 18.36 4.63 -22.83
C GLU A 355 17.37 3.76 -23.63
N PHE A 356 16.07 4.04 -23.55
CA PHE A 356 15.07 3.31 -24.32
C PHE A 356 15.35 3.44 -25.83
N LYS A 357 15.70 2.30 -26.44
CA LYS A 357 16.00 2.12 -27.85
C LYS A 357 15.21 0.93 -28.36
N ALA A 358 13.90 1.08 -28.43
CA ALA A 358 13.03 0.10 -29.07
C ALA A 358 12.48 0.71 -30.36
N ASN A 359 12.27 -0.14 -31.37
CA ASN A 359 11.60 0.28 -32.58
C ASN A 359 10.10 0.36 -32.32
N PRO A 360 9.37 1.26 -33.01
CA PRO A 360 7.93 1.11 -33.15
C PRO A 360 7.60 -0.33 -33.59
N GLU A 361 6.46 -0.85 -33.13
CA GLU A 361 6.01 -2.23 -33.28
C GLU A 361 6.73 -3.30 -32.43
N SER A 362 7.67 -2.94 -31.55
CA SER A 362 8.23 -3.88 -30.55
C SER A 362 7.20 -4.22 -29.47
N ILE A 363 7.31 -5.42 -28.89
CA ILE A 363 6.50 -5.81 -27.75
C ILE A 363 7.19 -5.40 -26.46
N LEU A 364 6.43 -4.75 -25.59
CA LEU A 364 6.90 -4.29 -24.30
C LEU A 364 6.10 -4.95 -23.19
N ALA A 365 6.78 -5.71 -22.33
CA ALA A 365 6.21 -6.21 -21.09
C ALA A 365 6.77 -5.39 -19.93
N VAL A 366 5.90 -4.80 -19.11
CA VAL A 366 6.30 -3.95 -18.00
C VAL A 366 5.66 -4.46 -16.71
N LYS A 367 6.51 -4.83 -15.76
CA LYS A 367 6.12 -5.28 -14.41
C LYS A 367 6.00 -4.09 -13.47
N GLY A 368 4.96 -4.08 -12.64
CA GLY A 368 4.79 -3.11 -11.56
C GLY A 368 4.71 -1.67 -12.05
N VAL A 369 3.86 -1.40 -13.04
CA VAL A 369 3.53 -0.04 -13.47
C VAL A 369 2.42 0.54 -12.62
N LYS A 370 2.51 1.83 -12.34
CA LYS A 370 1.53 2.54 -11.54
C LYS A 370 0.43 3.11 -12.43
N VAL A 371 -0.83 2.82 -12.10
CA VAL A 371 -2.00 3.40 -12.76
C VAL A 371 -2.19 4.85 -12.30
N SER A 372 -2.22 5.77 -13.25
CA SER A 372 -2.50 7.19 -13.05
C SER A 372 -3.83 7.57 -13.71
N ASP A 373 -4.46 8.60 -13.17
CA ASP A 373 -5.71 9.20 -13.65
C ASP A 373 -5.48 10.43 -14.55
N PHE A 374 -4.25 10.65 -15.01
CA PHE A 374 -3.92 11.81 -15.84
C PHE A 374 -4.47 11.65 -17.26
N GLY A 375 -5.49 12.44 -17.62
CA GLY A 375 -6.09 12.44 -18.95
C GLY A 375 -6.92 11.20 -19.28
N GLY A 376 -7.45 10.51 -18.28
CA GLY A 376 -8.06 9.19 -18.40
C GLY A 376 -7.35 8.19 -17.51
N ARG A 377 -7.16 6.95 -17.98
CA ARG A 377 -6.20 6.02 -17.36
C ARG A 377 -4.88 6.04 -18.13
N THR A 378 -3.79 6.29 -17.42
CA THR A 378 -2.43 6.26 -17.95
C THR A 378 -1.54 5.42 -17.05
N LEU A 379 -0.40 4.99 -17.57
CA LEU A 379 0.57 4.18 -16.85
C LEU A 379 1.83 5.00 -16.63
N SER A 380 2.46 4.83 -15.47
CA SER A 380 3.74 5.44 -15.17
C SER A 380 4.66 4.40 -14.57
N THR A 381 5.91 4.34 -15.05
CA THR A 381 6.93 3.55 -14.38
C THR A 381 7.27 4.18 -13.04
N VAL A 382 7.60 3.34 -12.08
CA VAL A 382 8.22 3.69 -10.80
C VAL A 382 9.64 3.11 -10.76
N HIS A 383 10.39 3.41 -9.70
CA HIS A 383 11.78 2.95 -9.57
C HIS A 383 11.93 1.41 -9.55
N SER A 384 10.84 0.71 -9.24
CA SER A 384 10.79 -0.75 -9.22
C SER A 384 10.18 -1.37 -10.46
N SER A 385 9.69 -0.56 -11.41
CA SER A 385 9.12 -1.12 -12.63
C SER A 385 10.23 -1.74 -13.45
N THR A 386 10.02 -2.97 -13.90
CA THR A 386 10.96 -3.68 -14.78
C THR A 386 10.35 -3.76 -16.16
N MET A 387 11.14 -3.47 -17.19
CA MET A 387 10.70 -3.42 -18.58
C MET A 387 11.49 -4.45 -19.38
N LEU A 388 10.79 -5.33 -20.09
CA LEU A 388 11.37 -6.32 -20.98
C LEU A 388 10.96 -6.02 -22.42
N HIS A 389 11.94 -6.00 -23.31
CA HIS A 389 11.76 -5.84 -24.74
C HIS A 389 11.67 -7.22 -25.40
N ASP A 390 10.64 -7.41 -26.22
CA ASP A 390 10.37 -8.64 -26.97
C ASP A 390 10.63 -9.93 -26.17
N PRO A 391 9.98 -10.11 -25.00
CA PRO A 391 10.21 -11.28 -24.17
C PRO A 391 9.71 -12.56 -24.85
N GLU A 392 10.43 -13.67 -24.68
CA GLU A 392 10.08 -15.00 -25.20
C GLU A 392 9.00 -15.68 -24.33
N ILE A 393 7.85 -15.02 -24.16
CA ILE A 393 6.69 -15.53 -23.39
C ILE A 393 5.48 -15.76 -24.31
N PRO A 394 4.60 -16.73 -24.01
CA PRO A 394 3.44 -17.06 -24.84
C PRO A 394 2.54 -15.85 -25.17
N GLU A 395 2.35 -14.95 -24.20
CA GLU A 395 1.54 -13.74 -24.35
C GLU A 395 2.15 -12.77 -25.36
N ALA A 396 3.49 -12.65 -25.40
CA ALA A 396 4.17 -11.82 -26.39
C ALA A 396 4.03 -12.41 -27.80
N PHE A 397 4.19 -13.72 -27.97
CA PHE A 397 3.98 -14.36 -29.27
C PHE A 397 2.54 -14.21 -29.76
N SER A 398 1.56 -14.31 -28.85
CA SER A 398 0.14 -14.14 -29.15
C SER A 398 -0.15 -12.69 -29.59
N LEU A 399 0.38 -11.71 -28.85
CA LEU A 399 0.22 -10.29 -29.15
C LEU A 399 0.91 -9.90 -30.47
N ARG A 400 2.08 -10.49 -30.78
CA ARG A 400 2.77 -10.32 -32.07
C ARG A 400 1.88 -10.78 -33.22
N GLY A 401 1.33 -11.99 -33.10
CA GLY A 401 0.45 -12.58 -34.11
C GLY A 401 -0.81 -11.75 -34.34
N TRP A 402 -1.45 -11.27 -33.27
CA TRP A 402 -2.60 -10.37 -33.36
C TRP A 402 -2.25 -9.05 -34.04
N TYR A 403 -1.14 -8.41 -33.66
CA TYR A 403 -0.75 -7.12 -34.20
C TYR A 403 -0.43 -7.20 -35.69
N ASP A 404 0.27 -8.25 -36.14
CA ASP A 404 0.59 -8.43 -37.57
C ASP A 404 -0.62 -8.75 -38.44
N GLN A 405 -1.65 -9.41 -37.90
CA GLN A 405 -2.85 -9.78 -38.65
C GLN A 405 -3.92 -8.69 -38.66
N GLN A 406 -4.14 -8.01 -37.53
CA GLN A 406 -5.26 -7.11 -37.31
C GLN A 406 -4.82 -5.74 -36.77
N GLY A 407 -3.97 -5.71 -35.75
CA GLY A 407 -3.59 -4.49 -35.04
C GLY A 407 -2.91 -3.43 -35.92
N LYS A 408 -2.08 -3.83 -36.90
CA LYS A 408 -1.41 -2.92 -37.84
C LYS A 408 -2.38 -2.16 -38.74
N GLN A 409 -3.48 -2.78 -39.13
CA GLN A 409 -4.48 -2.17 -40.02
C GLN A 409 -5.53 -1.36 -39.26
N GLN A 410 -5.56 -1.50 -37.93
CA GLN A 410 -6.49 -0.80 -37.06
C GLN A 410 -6.02 0.65 -36.84
N VAL A 411 -6.65 1.58 -37.55
CA VAL A 411 -6.32 3.02 -37.49
C VAL A 411 -6.75 3.64 -36.15
N ASN A 412 -7.86 3.17 -35.58
CA ASN A 412 -8.46 3.73 -34.37
C ASN A 412 -8.48 2.68 -33.23
N PHE A 413 -7.77 2.99 -32.14
CA PHE A 413 -7.86 2.28 -30.87
C PHE A 413 -8.73 3.08 -29.90
N SER A 414 -9.44 2.40 -29.03
CA SER A 414 -10.20 3.04 -27.96
C SER A 414 -9.26 3.63 -26.92
N THR A 415 -9.56 4.81 -26.40
CA THR A 415 -8.76 5.46 -25.35
C THR A 415 -9.54 5.51 -24.06
N HIS A 416 -8.86 5.37 -22.91
CA HIS A 416 -9.45 5.70 -21.61
C HIS A 416 -9.58 7.22 -21.37
N ALA A 417 -9.33 8.04 -22.39
CA ALA A 417 -9.52 9.48 -22.30
C ALA A 417 -11.00 9.79 -22.10
N SER A 418 -11.32 10.50 -21.02
CA SER A 418 -12.69 10.96 -20.78
C SER A 418 -13.12 11.93 -21.88
N ALA A 419 -14.32 11.71 -22.41
CA ALA A 419 -14.95 12.50 -23.49
C ALA A 419 -15.14 14.01 -23.15
N ALA A 420 -14.73 14.45 -21.97
CA ALA A 420 -14.62 15.85 -21.58
C ALA A 420 -13.36 16.55 -22.10
N SER A 421 -12.47 15.85 -22.82
CA SER A 421 -11.16 16.36 -23.25
C SER A 421 -11.14 17.14 -24.58
N MET A 422 -12.27 17.26 -25.28
CA MET A 422 -12.38 18.08 -26.50
C MET A 422 -12.79 19.52 -26.18
N GLY A 423 -12.06 20.18 -25.27
CA GLY A 423 -12.29 21.57 -24.92
C GLY A 423 -11.23 22.11 -23.97
N ALA A 424 -10.25 22.83 -24.52
CA ALA A 424 -9.34 23.76 -23.85
C ALA A 424 -9.23 23.66 -22.31
N GLY A 425 -8.28 22.85 -21.83
CA GLY A 425 -7.83 22.84 -20.44
C GLY A 425 -7.63 21.42 -19.91
N ASN A 426 -6.35 21.04 -19.71
CA ASN A 426 -5.93 19.80 -19.08
C ASN A 426 -6.88 19.34 -17.95
N GLY A 427 -7.35 18.09 -18.03
CA GLY A 427 -7.97 17.36 -16.92
C GLY A 427 -6.97 17.10 -15.79
N ARG A 428 -6.57 18.16 -15.07
CA ARG A 428 -5.86 18.10 -13.80
C ARG A 428 -6.80 17.48 -12.77
N VAL A 429 -6.39 16.35 -12.19
CA VAL A 429 -6.90 15.95 -10.87
C VAL A 429 -6.20 16.86 -9.87
N ASP A 430 -6.97 17.78 -9.32
CA ASP A 430 -6.48 18.77 -8.37
C ASP A 430 -6.01 18.07 -7.10
N LYS A 431 -4.70 18.04 -6.88
CA LYS A 431 -4.11 17.47 -5.68
C LYS A 431 -4.62 18.24 -4.46
N ARG A 432 -4.98 17.51 -3.40
CA ARG A 432 -5.41 18.13 -2.15
C ARG A 432 -4.20 18.64 -1.37
N TYR A 433 -4.29 19.89 -0.93
CA TYR A 433 -3.26 20.57 -0.16
C TYR A 433 -3.86 21.18 1.11
N THR A 434 -3.04 21.28 2.15
CA THR A 434 -3.32 22.18 3.27
C THR A 434 -3.01 23.63 2.87
N ILE A 435 -3.53 24.60 3.62
CA ILE A 435 -3.28 26.02 3.37
C ILE A 435 -1.78 26.32 3.42
N GLU A 436 -1.08 25.83 4.44
CA GLU A 436 0.36 26.02 4.57
C GLU A 436 1.13 25.38 3.39
N GLN A 437 0.72 24.21 2.91
CA GLN A 437 1.37 23.59 1.77
C GLN A 437 1.16 24.39 0.47
N ALA A 438 -0.03 24.94 0.27
CA ALA A 438 -0.32 25.79 -0.89
C ALA A 438 0.52 27.08 -0.85
N GLU A 439 0.69 27.69 0.32
CA GLU A 439 1.56 28.85 0.53
C GLU A 439 3.04 28.52 0.31
N ARG A 440 3.55 27.43 0.90
CA ARG A 440 4.94 26.97 0.73
C ARG A 440 5.28 26.63 -0.74
N GLN A 441 4.28 26.21 -1.52
CA GLN A 441 4.43 25.92 -2.95
C GLN A 441 4.24 27.14 -3.85
N ASN A 442 4.01 28.34 -3.28
CA ASN A 442 3.76 29.58 -4.02
C ASN A 442 2.64 29.42 -5.07
N MET A 443 1.57 28.69 -4.72
CA MET A 443 0.47 28.39 -5.65
C MET A 443 -0.18 29.70 -6.13
N GLY A 444 -0.27 29.86 -7.45
CA GLY A 444 -0.84 31.06 -8.08
C GLY A 444 0.12 32.24 -8.20
N MET A 445 1.42 32.08 -7.88
CA MET A 445 2.48 33.06 -8.19
C MET A 445 3.01 32.95 -9.63
N ASN A 446 2.52 31.99 -10.41
CA ASN A 446 2.85 31.87 -11.81
C ASN A 446 2.08 32.92 -12.63
N GLU A 447 2.78 33.75 -13.40
CA GLU A 447 2.19 34.85 -14.17
C GLU A 447 1.35 34.35 -15.35
N THR A 448 1.78 33.27 -16.02
CA THR A 448 1.16 32.81 -17.28
C THR A 448 0.12 31.71 -17.07
N VAL A 449 0.26 30.88 -16.03
CA VAL A 449 -0.57 29.68 -15.87
C VAL A 449 -1.18 29.64 -14.47
N PRO A 450 -2.53 29.59 -14.33
CA PRO A 450 -3.16 29.44 -13.03
C PRO A 450 -2.90 28.06 -12.43
N ASP A 451 -2.77 28.03 -11.11
CA ASP A 451 -2.66 26.80 -10.35
C ASP A 451 -4.03 26.35 -9.86
N TYR A 452 -4.23 25.04 -9.86
CA TYR A 452 -5.48 24.41 -9.47
C TYR A 452 -5.18 23.39 -8.38
N TYR A 453 -5.99 23.40 -7.33
CA TYR A 453 -5.83 22.51 -6.19
C TYR A 453 -7.12 22.34 -5.40
N GLU A 454 -7.16 21.29 -4.59
CA GLU A 454 -8.27 21.04 -3.68
C GLU A 454 -7.88 21.40 -2.24
N LEU A 455 -8.80 21.99 -1.49
CA LEU A 455 -8.62 22.38 -0.09
C LEU A 455 -9.81 21.90 0.74
N LYS A 456 -9.52 21.21 1.84
CA LYS A 456 -10.49 20.98 2.91
C LYS A 456 -10.38 22.10 3.92
N GLY A 457 -11.48 22.81 4.17
CA GLY A 457 -11.46 23.88 5.16
C GLY A 457 -12.83 24.24 5.69
N THR A 458 -12.81 24.95 6.82
CA THR A 458 -14.00 25.40 7.53
C THR A 458 -14.17 26.90 7.33
N ILE A 459 -15.39 27.33 7.00
CA ILE A 459 -15.69 28.75 6.81
C ILE A 459 -15.75 29.42 8.17
N ILE A 460 -14.88 30.40 8.41
CA ILE A 460 -14.87 31.18 9.65
C ILE A 460 -15.63 32.47 9.50
N TYR A 461 -15.48 33.10 8.35
CA TYR A 461 -15.99 34.44 8.15
C TYR A 461 -16.43 34.66 6.70
N ILE A 462 -17.55 35.36 6.53
CA ILE A 462 -18.10 35.76 5.25
C ILE A 462 -18.20 37.27 5.26
N LYS A 463 -17.58 37.94 4.29
CA LYS A 463 -17.68 39.39 4.16
C LYS A 463 -19.07 39.79 3.66
N THR A 464 -19.75 40.65 4.40
CA THR A 464 -21.16 41.04 4.16
C THR A 464 -21.35 42.32 3.35
N ASP A 465 -20.37 43.22 3.29
CA ASP A 465 -20.51 44.55 2.67
C ASP A 465 -20.87 44.51 1.18
N ASN A 466 -20.32 43.55 0.44
CA ASN A 466 -20.49 43.39 -1.02
C ASN A 466 -20.81 41.93 -1.37
N ILE A 467 -21.76 41.33 -0.66
CA ILE A 467 -22.08 39.91 -0.78
C ILE A 467 -22.73 39.54 -2.12
N SER A 468 -23.46 40.48 -2.73
CA SER A 468 -24.12 40.33 -4.03
C SER A 468 -23.99 41.60 -4.86
N TYR A 469 -24.24 41.49 -6.18
CA TYR A 469 -24.33 42.63 -7.09
C TYR A 469 -25.53 42.49 -8.03
N PRO A 470 -26.12 43.61 -8.49
CA PRO A 470 -27.19 43.56 -9.48
C PRO A 470 -26.60 43.20 -10.85
N ALA A 471 -27.06 42.09 -11.44
CA ALA A 471 -26.61 41.55 -12.72
C ALA A 471 -27.73 41.58 -13.77
N CYS A 472 -27.33 41.48 -15.03
CA CYS A 472 -28.23 41.42 -16.17
C CYS A 472 -29.19 40.21 -16.06
N ALA A 473 -30.48 40.42 -16.37
CA ALA A 473 -31.51 39.38 -16.34
C ALA A 473 -31.59 38.54 -17.64
N SER A 474 -30.78 38.85 -18.66
CA SER A 474 -30.74 38.03 -19.89
C SER A 474 -30.07 36.69 -19.67
N GLU A 475 -30.59 35.65 -20.32
CA GLU A 475 -29.96 34.33 -20.37
C GLU A 475 -28.53 34.44 -20.93
N ALA A 476 -27.56 33.85 -20.23
CA ALA A 476 -26.12 33.88 -20.51
C ALA A 476 -25.38 35.24 -20.31
N CYS A 477 -25.98 36.27 -19.70
CA CYS A 477 -25.27 37.49 -19.34
C CYS A 477 -25.15 37.70 -17.83
N ASN A 478 -23.90 37.81 -17.33
CA ASN A 478 -23.61 38.00 -15.91
C ASN A 478 -23.01 39.39 -15.61
N LYS A 479 -23.07 40.33 -16.57
CA LYS A 479 -22.47 41.66 -16.38
C LYS A 479 -23.30 42.47 -15.38
N LYS A 480 -22.62 43.22 -14.52
CA LYS A 480 -23.24 44.17 -13.59
C LYS A 480 -24.09 45.19 -14.37
N VAL A 481 -25.29 45.44 -13.90
CA VAL A 481 -26.19 46.47 -14.44
C VAL A 481 -26.11 47.74 -13.60
N VAL A 482 -26.45 48.86 -14.23
CA VAL A 482 -26.47 50.18 -13.59
C VAL A 482 -27.90 50.70 -13.65
N GLU A 483 -28.32 51.39 -12.60
CA GLU A 483 -29.60 52.07 -12.55
C GLU A 483 -29.60 53.26 -13.52
N ASP A 484 -30.61 53.35 -14.36
CA ASP A 484 -30.85 54.44 -15.29
C ASP A 484 -31.68 55.54 -14.61
N ASN A 485 -31.72 56.74 -15.20
CA ASN A 485 -32.40 57.90 -14.63
C ASN A 485 -33.94 57.70 -14.49
N GLU A 486 -34.50 56.70 -15.16
CA GLU A 486 -35.92 56.33 -15.13
C GLU A 486 -36.24 55.24 -14.09
N GLY A 487 -35.27 54.82 -13.26
CA GLY A 487 -35.43 53.75 -12.27
C GLY A 487 -35.40 52.33 -12.85
N GLY A 488 -35.06 52.19 -14.12
CA GLY A 488 -34.78 50.90 -14.78
C GLY A 488 -33.32 50.49 -14.65
N TRP A 489 -33.00 49.23 -14.97
CA TRP A 489 -31.65 48.66 -14.89
C TRP A 489 -31.08 48.40 -16.28
N ARG A 490 -30.04 49.13 -16.67
CA ARG A 490 -29.42 49.01 -18.00
C ARG A 490 -28.19 48.12 -17.98
N CYS A 491 -28.13 47.18 -18.93
CA CYS A 491 -26.96 46.35 -19.20
C CYS A 491 -26.22 46.85 -20.44
N GLU A 492 -25.01 47.38 -20.26
CA GLU A 492 -24.18 47.86 -21.38
C GLU A 492 -23.73 46.75 -22.36
N LYS A 493 -23.66 45.50 -21.91
CA LYS A 493 -23.20 44.39 -22.77
C LYS A 493 -24.32 43.87 -23.68
N CYS A 494 -25.54 43.83 -23.17
CA CYS A 494 -26.71 43.37 -23.93
C CYS A 494 -27.45 44.51 -24.61
N ASP A 495 -27.12 45.76 -24.23
CA ASP A 495 -27.84 46.98 -24.58
C ASP A 495 -29.36 46.85 -24.38
N LYS A 496 -29.73 46.38 -23.18
CA LYS A 496 -31.11 46.14 -22.77
C LYS A 496 -31.36 46.76 -21.41
N ASN A 497 -32.58 47.27 -21.25
CA ASN A 497 -33.10 47.77 -19.98
C ASN A 497 -34.06 46.73 -19.38
N PHE A 498 -33.97 46.53 -18.07
CA PHE A 498 -34.82 45.64 -17.30
C PHE A 498 -35.53 46.42 -16.20
N PRO A 499 -36.78 46.08 -15.87
CA PRO A 499 -37.47 46.70 -14.74
C PRO A 499 -36.81 46.34 -13.40
N GLU A 500 -36.31 45.12 -13.26
CA GLU A 500 -35.64 44.64 -12.04
C GLU A 500 -34.33 43.92 -12.38
N PRO A 501 -33.29 44.03 -11.54
CA PRO A 501 -32.03 43.35 -11.74
C PRO A 501 -32.07 41.94 -11.13
N GLN A 502 -31.27 41.02 -11.68
CA GLN A 502 -31.05 39.73 -11.03
C GLN A 502 -29.86 39.86 -10.09
N HIS A 503 -30.06 39.70 -8.77
CA HIS A 503 -28.94 39.67 -7.82
C HIS A 503 -28.15 38.36 -7.95
N ARG A 504 -26.82 38.47 -7.96
CA ARG A 504 -25.90 37.32 -7.99
C ARG A 504 -24.81 37.44 -6.93
N TYR A 505 -24.40 36.32 -6.36
CA TYR A 505 -23.36 36.33 -5.32
C TYR A 505 -21.97 36.66 -5.84
N MET A 506 -21.24 37.41 -5.02
CA MET A 506 -19.80 37.63 -5.10
C MET A 506 -19.24 37.49 -3.68
N LEU A 507 -19.16 36.25 -3.20
CA LEU A 507 -18.74 35.96 -1.84
C LEU A 507 -17.24 36.14 -1.68
N THR A 508 -16.84 36.73 -0.56
CA THR A 508 -15.47 36.71 -0.06
C THR A 508 -15.49 36.00 1.29
N LEU A 509 -14.89 34.81 1.33
CA LEU A 509 -14.90 33.88 2.46
C LEU A 509 -13.50 33.82 3.06
N ASN A 510 -13.39 33.77 4.39
CA ASN A 510 -12.17 33.35 5.07
C ASN A 510 -12.36 31.91 5.55
N VAL A 511 -11.48 31.02 5.10
CA VAL A 511 -11.52 29.59 5.35
C VAL A 511 -10.26 29.18 6.10
N GLN A 512 -10.41 28.33 7.11
CA GLN A 512 -9.30 27.82 7.92
C GLN A 512 -9.22 26.30 7.86
N ASP A 513 -8.00 25.79 7.94
CA ASP A 513 -7.69 24.42 8.28
C ASP A 513 -6.78 24.36 9.52
N HIS A 514 -6.23 23.18 9.83
CA HIS A 514 -5.31 23.01 10.97
C HIS A 514 -3.94 23.66 10.76
N THR A 515 -3.63 24.17 9.56
CA THR A 515 -2.33 24.73 9.18
C THR A 515 -2.34 26.25 8.98
N GLY A 516 -3.49 26.85 8.71
CA GLY A 516 -3.60 28.30 8.50
C GLY A 516 -4.98 28.76 8.08
N GLN A 517 -5.07 29.99 7.60
CA GLN A 517 -6.30 30.61 7.09
C GLN A 517 -6.07 31.28 5.73
N GLN A 518 -7.04 31.22 4.83
CA GLN A 518 -6.94 31.77 3.48
C GLN A 518 -8.26 32.43 3.05
N TRP A 519 -8.15 33.56 2.34
CA TRP A 519 -9.28 34.23 1.72
C TRP A 519 -9.60 33.65 0.34
N LEU A 520 -10.86 33.27 0.13
CA LEU A 520 -11.39 32.67 -1.09
C LEU A 520 -12.51 33.53 -1.69
N SER A 521 -12.58 33.61 -3.01
CA SER A 521 -13.68 34.25 -3.75
C SER A 521 -14.64 33.21 -4.33
N GLY A 522 -15.94 33.29 -4.01
CA GLY A 522 -16.99 32.43 -4.55
C GLY A 522 -17.99 33.22 -5.39
N PHE A 523 -18.47 32.62 -6.48
CA PHE A 523 -19.51 33.22 -7.33
C PHE A 523 -20.87 32.56 -7.10
N ASP A 524 -21.88 33.02 -7.84
CA ASP A 524 -23.29 32.72 -7.63
C ASP A 524 -23.62 31.27 -7.24
N ASN A 525 -23.20 30.28 -8.02
CA ASN A 525 -23.46 28.86 -7.73
C ASN A 525 -22.92 28.41 -6.36
N VAL A 526 -21.72 28.86 -6.01
CA VAL A 526 -21.09 28.54 -4.72
C VAL A 526 -21.82 29.25 -3.59
N GLY A 527 -22.24 30.50 -3.82
CA GLY A 527 -22.96 31.27 -2.81
C GLY A 527 -24.35 30.71 -2.49
N GLN A 528 -25.08 30.26 -3.52
CA GLN A 528 -26.36 29.60 -3.34
C GLN A 528 -26.20 28.29 -2.54
N LEU A 529 -25.14 27.54 -2.80
CA LEU A 529 -24.85 26.29 -2.09
C LEU A 529 -24.49 26.51 -0.61
N ILE A 530 -23.62 27.49 -0.33
CA ILE A 530 -23.12 27.76 1.03
C ILE A 530 -24.19 28.43 1.90
N LEU A 531 -24.96 29.39 1.34
CA LEU A 531 -25.97 30.15 2.07
C LEU A 531 -27.38 29.53 2.00
N GLY A 532 -27.58 28.50 1.16
CA GLY A 532 -28.84 27.79 1.02
C GLY A 532 -30.02 28.62 0.49
N CYS A 533 -29.75 29.77 -0.14
CA CYS A 533 -30.75 30.61 -0.80
C CYS A 533 -30.13 31.42 -1.95
N SER A 534 -30.97 31.92 -2.84
CA SER A 534 -30.56 32.81 -3.92
C SER A 534 -30.13 34.19 -3.38
N ALA A 535 -29.27 34.88 -4.13
CA ALA A 535 -28.83 36.22 -3.75
C ALA A 535 -29.99 37.23 -3.73
N GLY A 536 -31.03 37.02 -4.55
CA GLY A 536 -32.25 37.81 -4.53
C GLY A 536 -33.05 37.64 -3.24
N GLU A 537 -33.24 36.40 -2.78
CA GLU A 537 -33.89 36.12 -1.50
C GLU A 537 -33.10 36.70 -0.32
N LEU A 538 -31.78 36.57 -0.33
CA LEU A 538 -30.94 37.15 0.72
C LEU A 538 -31.01 38.68 0.73
N GLN A 539 -31.10 39.32 -0.45
CA GLN A 539 -31.29 40.76 -0.56
C GLN A 539 -32.70 41.17 -0.08
N ALA A 540 -33.72 40.38 -0.37
CA ALA A 540 -35.07 40.62 0.13
C ALA A 540 -35.13 40.54 1.66
N LEU A 541 -34.43 39.58 2.28
CA LEU A 541 -34.31 39.48 3.75
C LEU A 541 -33.64 40.71 4.37
N LYS A 542 -32.75 41.39 3.64
CA LYS A 542 -32.15 42.66 4.08
C LYS A 542 -33.13 43.83 3.99
N ASN A 543 -34.05 43.79 3.02
CA ASN A 543 -35.00 44.87 2.77
C ASN A 543 -36.29 44.74 3.62
N VAL A 544 -36.68 43.53 4.03
CA VAL A 544 -37.89 43.27 4.81
C VAL A 544 -37.63 43.56 6.30
N GLY A 545 -38.27 44.62 6.81
CA GLY A 545 -38.37 44.88 8.26
C GLY A 545 -37.28 45.80 8.86
N GLY A 546 -36.37 46.36 8.05
CA GLY A 546 -35.34 47.31 8.49
C GLY A 546 -34.38 46.78 9.56
N ASN A 547 -34.45 45.48 9.86
CA ASN A 547 -33.65 44.80 10.86
C ASN A 547 -32.84 43.70 10.18
N ASP A 548 -31.54 43.95 10.00
CA ASP A 548 -30.56 43.03 9.39
C ASP A 548 -30.40 41.70 10.16
N ALA A 549 -31.22 41.41 11.17
CA ALA A 549 -31.15 40.20 11.99
C ALA A 549 -31.28 38.93 11.15
N ALA A 550 -32.36 38.80 10.35
CA ALA A 550 -32.57 37.60 9.53
C ALA A 550 -31.46 37.40 8.47
N PHE A 551 -30.91 38.49 7.93
CA PHE A 551 -29.76 38.47 7.04
C PHE A 551 -28.50 37.96 7.78
N LYS A 552 -28.23 38.50 8.98
CA LYS A 552 -27.08 38.11 9.80
C LYS A 552 -27.17 36.67 10.27
N ASP A 553 -28.34 36.22 10.69
CA ASP A 553 -28.59 34.84 11.13
C ASP A 553 -28.28 33.87 9.99
N ARG A 554 -28.76 34.16 8.76
CA ARG A 554 -28.47 33.30 7.61
C ARG A 554 -26.98 33.24 7.27
N VAL A 555 -26.27 34.36 7.38
CA VAL A 555 -24.81 34.38 7.15
C VAL A 555 -24.07 33.64 8.27
N GLN A 556 -24.54 33.74 9.52
CA GLN A 556 -23.97 33.02 10.66
C GLN A 556 -24.19 31.50 10.58
N GLU A 557 -25.32 31.03 10.05
CA GLU A 557 -25.58 29.60 9.84
C GLU A 557 -24.54 28.95 8.92
N ALA A 558 -23.97 29.73 7.98
CA ALA A 558 -22.89 29.25 7.12
C ALA A 558 -21.51 29.22 7.81
N HIS A 559 -21.33 29.91 8.94
CA HIS A 559 -20.09 29.87 9.72
C HIS A 559 -19.92 28.51 10.41
N GLY A 560 -18.68 28.04 10.52
CA GLY A 560 -18.37 26.74 11.12
C GLY A 560 -18.68 25.54 10.20
N SER A 561 -19.27 25.76 9.03
CA SER A 561 -19.49 24.70 8.05
C SER A 561 -18.17 24.33 7.34
N SER A 562 -17.89 23.03 7.25
CA SER A 562 -16.70 22.51 6.58
C SER A 562 -17.04 22.02 5.19
N TRP A 563 -16.13 22.28 4.24
CA TRP A 563 -16.32 21.97 2.83
C TRP A 563 -15.01 21.48 2.19
N ILE A 564 -15.17 20.79 1.07
CA ILE A 564 -14.09 20.53 0.12
C ILE A 564 -14.23 21.54 -1.01
N PHE A 565 -13.20 22.35 -1.20
CA PHE A 565 -13.14 23.41 -2.21
C PHE A 565 -12.17 23.05 -3.32
N LYS A 566 -12.61 23.10 -4.58
CA LYS A 566 -11.72 23.13 -5.74
C LYS A 566 -11.41 24.57 -6.09
N LEU A 567 -10.12 24.89 -6.08
CA LEU A 567 -9.61 26.25 -6.10
C LEU A 567 -8.78 26.50 -7.35
N LYS A 568 -8.94 27.70 -7.90
CA LYS A 568 -8.07 28.27 -8.92
C LYS A 568 -7.33 29.45 -8.30
N ALA A 569 -6.02 29.33 -8.14
CA ALA A 569 -5.16 30.43 -7.74
C ALA A 569 -4.51 31.06 -8.96
N LYS A 570 -4.62 32.37 -9.07
CA LYS A 570 -3.99 33.15 -10.14
C LYS A 570 -3.40 34.44 -9.56
N GLN A 571 -2.35 34.91 -10.19
CA GLN A 571 -1.81 36.23 -9.92
C GLN A 571 -2.79 37.29 -10.43
N ASP A 572 -3.10 38.27 -9.60
CA ASP A 572 -3.90 39.44 -9.95
C ASP A 572 -3.05 40.68 -9.66
N SER A 573 -2.92 41.58 -10.64
CA SER A 573 -2.18 42.84 -10.49
C SER A 573 -3.18 43.98 -10.47
N TYR A 574 -3.35 44.61 -9.30
CA TYR A 574 -4.22 45.76 -9.12
C TYR A 574 -3.40 46.92 -8.58
N ASN A 575 -3.43 48.07 -9.28
CA ASN A 575 -2.65 49.27 -8.94
C ASN A 575 -1.13 49.00 -8.75
N GLY A 576 -0.55 48.08 -9.52
CA GLY A 576 0.88 47.74 -9.46
C GLY A 576 1.29 46.84 -8.29
N GLN A 577 0.36 46.42 -7.42
CA GLN A 577 0.61 45.40 -6.41
C GLN A 577 0.15 44.04 -6.90
N VAL A 578 1.08 43.09 -6.88
CA VAL A 578 0.83 41.69 -7.17
C VAL A 578 0.19 41.03 -5.96
N LYS A 579 -1.01 40.47 -6.12
CA LYS A 579 -1.68 39.68 -5.11
C LYS A 579 -2.23 38.40 -5.72
N VAL A 580 -2.01 37.27 -5.06
CA VAL A 580 -2.65 36.01 -5.48
C VAL A 580 -4.13 36.06 -5.12
N ARG A 581 -4.99 35.81 -6.10
CA ARG A 581 -6.43 35.68 -5.90
C ARG A 581 -6.84 34.22 -6.09
N THR A 582 -7.40 33.65 -5.03
CA THR A 582 -7.90 32.28 -5.04
C THR A 582 -9.41 32.28 -5.22
N GLN A 583 -9.86 31.65 -6.30
CA GLN A 583 -11.27 31.54 -6.67
C GLN A 583 -11.77 30.11 -6.46
N ILE A 584 -12.95 29.97 -5.88
CA ILE A 584 -13.64 28.68 -5.76
C ILE A 584 -14.30 28.36 -7.10
N LEU A 585 -13.93 27.24 -7.69
CA LEU A 585 -14.58 26.68 -8.89
C LEU A 585 -15.76 25.80 -8.50
N GLN A 586 -15.59 25.00 -7.45
CA GLN A 586 -16.60 24.08 -6.95
C GLN A 586 -16.44 23.94 -5.43
N ALA A 587 -17.56 23.87 -4.72
CA ALA A 587 -17.61 23.48 -3.31
C ALA A 587 -18.47 22.23 -3.18
N SER A 588 -18.06 21.27 -2.36
CA SER A 588 -18.82 20.06 -2.05
C SER A 588 -18.81 19.79 -0.55
N PRO A 589 -19.92 19.29 0.02
CA PRO A 589 -19.98 18.93 1.43
C PRO A 589 -19.00 17.79 1.74
N LEU A 590 -18.58 17.68 3.01
CA LEU A 590 -17.71 16.58 3.43
C LEU A 590 -18.47 15.26 3.43
N ASP A 591 -17.84 14.24 2.84
CA ASP A 591 -18.21 12.84 3.02
C ASP A 591 -17.31 12.25 4.11
N TYR A 592 -17.82 12.19 5.33
CA TYR A 592 -17.06 11.71 6.49
C TYR A 592 -16.53 10.28 6.28
N GLY A 593 -17.23 9.41 5.55
CA GLY A 593 -16.77 8.05 5.31
C GLY A 593 -15.51 8.00 4.43
N LYS A 594 -15.47 8.82 3.36
CA LYS A 594 -14.27 8.96 2.52
C LYS A 594 -13.12 9.66 3.25
N GLU A 595 -13.44 10.68 4.04
CA GLU A 595 -12.45 11.40 4.83
C GLU A 595 -11.78 10.52 5.89
N CYS A 596 -12.55 9.66 6.58
CA CYS A 596 -11.98 8.72 7.55
C CYS A 596 -11.01 7.74 6.89
N LYS A 597 -11.35 7.16 5.73
CA LYS A 597 -10.44 6.27 5.00
C LYS A 597 -9.14 6.96 4.58
N LEU A 598 -9.24 8.19 4.06
CA LEU A 598 -8.06 8.99 3.71
C LEU A 598 -7.17 9.24 4.94
N LEU A 599 -7.78 9.53 6.09
CA LEU A 599 -7.06 9.71 7.35
C LEU A 599 -6.44 8.40 7.85
N GLU A 600 -7.13 7.27 7.74
CA GLU A 600 -6.60 5.94 8.07
C GLU A 600 -5.35 5.62 7.25
N GLU A 601 -5.38 5.85 5.93
CA GLU A 601 -4.22 5.67 5.05
C GLU A 601 -3.05 6.58 5.45
N GLN A 602 -3.34 7.84 5.78
CA GLN A 602 -2.33 8.79 6.24
C GLN A 602 -1.73 8.39 7.59
N ILE A 603 -2.54 7.92 8.53
CA ILE A 603 -2.11 7.46 9.86
C ILE A 603 -1.29 6.17 9.72
N ALA A 604 -1.73 5.21 8.89
CA ALA A 604 -1.02 3.96 8.64
C ALA A 604 0.39 4.20 8.07
N ALA A 605 0.59 5.28 7.29
CA ALA A 605 1.91 5.66 6.80
C ALA A 605 2.91 6.04 7.92
N PHE A 606 2.42 6.40 9.11
CA PHE A 606 3.24 6.64 10.30
C PHE A 606 3.56 5.37 11.10
N GLY A 607 3.01 4.20 10.70
CA GLY A 607 3.28 2.91 11.33
C GLY A 607 2.67 2.77 12.74
N VAL A 608 1.56 3.47 13.00
CA VAL A 608 0.76 3.38 14.23
C VAL A 608 -0.23 2.22 14.14
#